data_AF-A0A2V8I6S5-F1
#
_entry.id   AF-A0A2V8I6S5-F1
#
_cell.length_a   1.000
_cell.length_b   1.000
_cell.length_c   1.000
_cell.angle_alpha   90.00
_cell.angle_beta   90.00
_cell.angle_gamma   90.00
#
_symmetry.space_group_name_H-M   'P 1'
#
loop_
_entity.id
_entity.type
_entity.pdbx_description
1 polymer ?
#
loop_
_entity_poly.entity_id
_entity_poly.type
_entity_poly.pdbx_seq_one_letter_code
_entity_poly.pdbx_strand_id
1 'polypeptide(L)'
;MILALKILAGFLMGAIPFAKLAMLGTGIDITKTGSKNPGFNNVLRVTKNWWRAGVALIGDISKGYVALLLLGPGEISASALWFIAIAAVVGHCWSPFLKFNGGKGVATTVGVLLFLEPRITLVCLPLYLKFGIGCDQLFLFKESVDDFIGRAIAADSHDRPRSSSDGVAS
;
A
#
# COMPACT_ATOMS: atom_id res chain seq x y z
N MET A 1 -15.06 17.13 11.88
CA MET A 1 -13.98 17.81 11.11
C MET A 1 -12.59 17.31 11.48
N ILE A 2 -12.18 17.35 12.76
CA ILE A 2 -10.83 16.91 13.19
C ILE A 2 -10.54 15.44 12.85
N LEU A 3 -11.52 14.54 13.04
CA LEU A 3 -11.35 13.13 12.69
C LEU A 3 -11.06 12.91 11.20
N ALA A 4 -11.79 13.59 10.31
CA ALA A 4 -11.57 13.48 8.87
C ALA A 4 -10.15 13.93 8.47
N LEU A 5 -9.65 15.00 9.10
CA LEU A 5 -8.26 15.46 8.91
C LEU A 5 -7.24 14.43 9.40
N LYS A 6 -7.49 13.78 10.54
CA LYS A 6 -6.63 12.71 11.05
C LYS A 6 -6.65 11.47 10.15
N ILE A 7 -7.82 11.09 9.62
CA ILE A 7 -7.93 9.99 8.64
C ILE A 7 -7.16 10.33 7.36
N LEU A 8 -7.32 11.54 6.83
CA LEU A 8 -6.57 12.00 5.66
C LEU A 8 -5.05 12.04 5.93
N ALA A 9 -4.64 12.54 7.09
CA ALA A 9 -3.24 12.52 7.50
C ALA A 9 -2.68 11.09 7.61
N GLY A 10 -3.45 10.16 8.18
CA GLY A 10 -3.10 8.74 8.25
C GLY A 10 -2.90 8.14 6.87
N PHE A 11 -3.82 8.43 5.94
CA PHE A 11 -3.69 8.03 4.53
C PHE A 11 -2.40 8.58 3.89
N LEU A 12 -2.12 9.88 4.04
CA LEU A 12 -0.93 10.50 3.45
C LEU A 12 0.38 9.97 4.06
N MET A 13 0.41 9.71 5.37
CA MET A 13 1.54 9.08 6.04
C MET A 13 1.77 7.65 5.56
N GLY A 14 0.69 6.88 5.41
CA GLY A 14 0.72 5.54 4.83
C GLY A 14 1.18 5.53 3.37
N ALA A 15 0.85 6.59 2.62
CA ALA A 15 1.22 6.71 1.22
C ALA A 15 2.72 6.91 0.97
N ILE A 16 3.52 7.27 1.97
CA ILE A 16 4.96 7.51 1.80
C ILE A 16 5.64 6.24 1.24
N PRO A 17 6.28 6.31 0.05
CA PRO A 17 6.80 5.13 -0.64
C PRO A 17 8.22 4.78 -0.19
N PHE A 18 8.38 4.19 0.99
CA PHE A 18 9.70 3.86 1.55
C PHE A 18 10.55 2.94 0.67
N ALA A 19 9.93 2.03 -0.09
CA ALA A 19 10.66 1.23 -1.08
C ALA A 19 11.31 2.09 -2.16
N LYS A 20 10.65 3.17 -2.61
CA LYS A 20 11.24 4.12 -3.58
C LYS A 20 12.34 4.96 -2.93
N LEU A 21 12.15 5.38 -1.67
CA LEU A 21 13.16 6.10 -0.90
C LEU A 21 14.42 5.25 -0.68
N ALA A 22 14.27 3.97 -0.36
CA ALA A 22 15.38 3.02 -0.21
C ALA A 22 16.17 2.80 -1.52
N MET A 23 15.60 3.18 -2.67
CA MET A 23 16.20 3.03 -3.99
C MET A 23 16.85 4.31 -4.52
N LEU A 24 16.81 5.41 -3.76
CA LEU A 24 17.51 6.63 -4.13
C LEU A 24 18.99 6.37 -4.36
N GLY A 25 19.54 7.01 -5.40
CA GLY A 25 20.93 6.87 -5.83
C GLY A 25 21.26 5.58 -6.60
N THR A 26 20.33 4.65 -6.80
CA THR A 26 20.59 3.41 -7.57
C THR A 26 20.41 3.56 -9.08
N GLY A 27 19.67 4.59 -9.52
CA GLY A 27 19.22 4.72 -10.92
C GLY A 27 18.15 3.71 -11.35
N ILE A 28 17.71 2.83 -10.45
CA ILE A 28 16.74 1.77 -10.73
C ILE A 28 15.34 2.20 -10.31
N ASP A 29 14.39 2.10 -11.24
CA ASP A 29 12.97 2.33 -10.97
C ASP A 29 12.24 1.01 -10.66
N ILE A 30 12.05 0.72 -9.37
CA ILE A 30 11.36 -0.49 -8.90
C ILE A 30 9.89 -0.58 -9.31
N THR A 31 9.27 0.52 -9.75
CA THR A 31 7.90 0.49 -10.29
C THR A 31 7.85 -0.03 -11.72
N LYS A 32 9.01 -0.17 -12.38
CA LYS A 32 9.16 -0.67 -13.74
C LYS A 32 9.96 -1.97 -13.83
N THR A 33 10.76 -2.28 -12.81
CA THR A 33 11.64 -3.46 -12.78
C THR A 33 11.17 -4.54 -11.80
N GLY A 34 11.54 -5.79 -12.07
CA GLY A 34 11.22 -6.93 -11.21
C GLY A 34 9.72 -7.23 -11.19
N SER A 35 9.12 -7.41 -10.00
CA SER A 35 7.66 -7.59 -9.88
C SER A 35 6.85 -6.31 -10.06
N LYS A 36 7.53 -5.15 -10.20
CA LYS A 36 6.91 -3.81 -10.27
C LYS A 36 6.16 -3.38 -8.99
N ASN A 37 6.11 -4.23 -7.97
CA ASN A 37 5.53 -3.92 -6.67
C ASN A 37 6.54 -3.12 -5.83
N PRO A 38 6.19 -1.93 -5.32
CA PRO A 38 7.09 -1.07 -4.54
C PRO A 38 7.19 -1.54 -3.07
N GLY A 39 7.78 -2.72 -2.84
CA GLY A 39 7.95 -3.29 -1.49
C GLY A 39 9.24 -4.09 -1.31
N PHE A 40 9.46 -4.58 -0.08
CA PHE A 40 10.64 -5.33 0.36
C PHE A 40 11.14 -6.38 -0.65
N ASN A 41 10.24 -7.29 -1.07
CA ASN A 41 10.60 -8.40 -1.95
C ASN A 41 11.15 -7.94 -3.30
N ASN A 42 10.60 -6.87 -3.88
CA ASN A 42 11.06 -6.38 -5.16
C ASN A 42 12.38 -5.61 -5.04
N VAL A 43 12.53 -4.82 -3.97
CA VAL A 43 13.81 -4.15 -3.67
C VAL A 43 14.92 -5.18 -3.52
N LEU A 44 14.70 -6.24 -2.74
CA LEU A 44 15.67 -7.32 -2.57
C LEU A 44 15.95 -8.04 -3.90
N ARG A 45 14.91 -8.35 -4.68
CA ARG A 45 15.04 -9.05 -5.97
C ARG A 45 15.88 -8.27 -6.98
N VAL A 46 15.64 -6.97 -7.11
CA VAL A 46 16.27 -6.14 -8.15
C VAL A 46 17.68 -5.71 -7.75
N THR A 47 17.92 -5.45 -6.46
CA THR A 47 19.24 -4.96 -5.99
C THR A 47 20.15 -6.03 -5.41
N LYS A 48 19.60 -7.18 -5.00
CA LYS A 48 20.27 -8.18 -4.15
C LYS A 48 20.87 -7.60 -2.86
N ASN A 49 20.39 -6.43 -2.43
CA ASN A 49 20.92 -5.68 -1.30
C ASN A 49 19.94 -5.74 -0.12
N TRP A 50 20.31 -6.52 0.89
CA TRP A 50 19.51 -6.71 2.11
C TRP A 50 19.33 -5.44 2.94
N TRP A 51 20.31 -4.53 2.93
CA TRP A 51 20.19 -3.26 3.63
C TRP A 51 19.07 -2.40 3.04
N ARG A 52 19.06 -2.22 1.71
CA ARG A 52 18.01 -1.44 1.03
C ARG A 52 16.64 -2.08 1.20
N ALA A 53 16.56 -3.41 1.08
CA ALA A 53 15.32 -4.12 1.33
C ALA A 53 14.85 -3.89 2.78
N GLY A 54 15.74 -4.04 3.76
CA GLY A 54 15.46 -3.78 5.17
C GLY A 54 14.95 -2.36 5.44
N VAL A 55 15.55 -1.33 4.83
CA VAL A 55 15.07 0.06 4.93
C VAL A 55 13.63 0.20 4.41
N ALA A 56 13.32 -0.43 3.27
CA ALA A 56 11.96 -0.42 2.72
C ALA A 56 10.96 -1.09 3.69
N LEU A 57 11.31 -2.26 4.22
CA LEU A 57 10.47 -3.02 5.15
C LEU A 57 10.23 -2.26 6.45
N ILE A 58 11.30 -1.78 7.09
CA ILE A 58 11.23 -1.03 8.34
C ILE A 58 10.41 0.24 8.12
N GLY A 59 10.69 0.99 7.04
CA GLY A 59 9.91 2.19 6.71
C GLY A 59 8.41 1.92 6.51
N ASP A 60 8.07 0.84 5.80
CA ASP A 60 6.67 0.46 5.58
C ASP A 60 5.96 -0.03 6.85
N ILE A 61 6.66 -0.68 7.79
CA ILE A 61 6.15 -0.99 9.13
C ILE A 61 5.98 0.30 9.93
N SER A 62 7.05 1.10 10.03
CA SER A 62 7.10 2.31 10.84
C SER A 62 6.02 3.30 10.46
N LYS A 63 5.71 3.50 9.18
CA LYS A 63 4.67 4.47 8.79
C LYS A 63 3.28 4.11 9.29
N GLY A 64 2.95 2.81 9.38
CA GLY A 64 1.68 2.35 9.95
C GLY A 64 1.62 2.60 11.45
N TYR A 65 2.70 2.26 12.17
CA TYR A 65 2.82 2.47 13.60
C TYR A 65 2.81 3.97 13.97
N VAL A 66 3.66 4.75 13.30
CA VAL A 66 3.86 6.18 13.57
C VAL A 66 2.62 7.00 13.20
N ALA A 67 1.86 6.61 12.17
CA ALA A 67 0.57 7.24 11.88
C ALA A 67 -0.36 7.19 13.10
N LEU A 68 -0.49 6.03 13.73
CA LEU A 68 -1.33 5.88 14.93
C LEU A 68 -0.74 6.55 16.16
N LEU A 69 0.59 6.48 16.33
CA LEU A 69 1.27 7.16 17.43
C LEU A 69 1.05 8.68 17.41
N LEU A 70 1.12 9.30 16.22
CA LEU A 70 0.98 10.76 16.09
C LEU A 70 -0.48 11.21 16.04
N LEU A 71 -1.37 10.41 15.47
CA LEU A 71 -2.75 10.82 15.22
C LEU A 71 -3.73 10.30 16.29
N GLY A 72 -3.35 9.25 17.01
CA GLY A 72 -4.15 8.60 18.05
C GLY A 72 -4.34 9.38 19.36
N PRO A 73 -3.41 10.23 19.82
CA PRO A 73 -3.62 11.02 21.03
C PRO A 73 -4.81 11.99 20.92
N GLY A 74 -5.49 12.19 22.06
CA GLY A 74 -6.68 13.03 22.21
C GLY A 74 -7.96 12.23 22.48
N GLU A 75 -9.10 12.91 22.56
CA GLU A 75 -10.42 12.28 22.74
C GLU A 75 -10.89 11.62 21.44
N ILE A 76 -10.28 10.49 21.09
CA ILE A 76 -10.63 9.70 19.91
C ILE A 76 -11.18 8.35 20.39
N SER A 77 -12.31 7.93 19.83
CA SER A 77 -12.85 6.60 20.09
C SER A 77 -11.95 5.51 19.50
N ALA A 78 -12.02 4.30 20.06
CA ALA A 78 -11.32 3.14 19.50
C ALA A 78 -11.69 2.90 18.02
N SER A 79 -12.97 3.09 17.65
CA SER A 79 -13.42 2.98 16.26
C SER A 79 -12.76 4.00 15.33
N ALA A 80 -12.61 5.24 15.80
CA ALA A 80 -11.95 6.29 15.03
C ALA A 80 -10.45 6.00 14.82
N LEU A 81 -9.77 5.40 15.80
CA LEU A 81 -8.38 4.96 15.65
C LEU A 81 -8.23 3.86 14.57
N TRP A 82 -9.17 2.91 14.51
CA TRP A 82 -9.22 1.91 13.44
C TRP A 82 -9.43 2.51 12.05
N PHE A 83 -10.23 3.59 11.92
CA PHE A 83 -10.36 4.27 10.63
C PHE A 83 -9.05 4.92 10.18
N ILE A 84 -8.27 5.50 11.09
CA ILE A 84 -6.93 6.04 10.77
C ILE A 84 -5.98 4.91 10.38
N ALA A 85 -6.05 3.78 11.08
CA ALA A 85 -5.25 2.60 10.80
C ALA A 85 -5.49 2.04 9.39
N ILE A 86 -6.77 1.85 9.05
CA ILE A 86 -7.19 1.41 7.71
C ILE A 86 -6.73 2.44 6.67
N ALA A 87 -6.91 3.74 6.94
CA ALA A 87 -6.48 4.79 6.04
C ALA A 87 -4.97 4.73 5.74
N ALA A 88 -4.12 4.47 6.74
CA ALA A 88 -2.68 4.29 6.53
C ALA A 88 -2.35 3.08 5.63
N VAL A 89 -3.04 1.95 5.81
CA VAL A 89 -2.86 0.78 4.94
C VAL A 89 -3.34 1.06 3.51
N VAL A 90 -4.51 1.69 3.36
CA VAL A 90 -5.07 2.11 2.06
C VAL A 90 -4.12 3.10 1.37
N GLY A 91 -3.54 4.04 2.12
CA GLY A 91 -2.52 4.96 1.62
C GLY A 91 -1.30 4.23 1.05
N HIS A 92 -0.80 3.20 1.73
CA HIS A 92 0.29 2.37 1.20
C HIS A 92 -0.11 1.65 -0.09
N CYS A 93 -1.32 1.11 -0.16
CA CYS A 93 -1.81 0.32 -1.30
C CYS A 93 -2.11 1.18 -2.54
N TRP A 94 -2.70 2.35 -2.34
CA TRP A 94 -3.06 3.30 -3.40
C TRP A 94 -2.39 4.66 -3.16
N SER A 95 -1.06 4.64 -3.07
CA SER A 95 -0.27 5.85 -2.81
C SER A 95 -0.39 6.86 -3.97
N PRO A 96 -0.81 8.11 -3.73
CA PRO A 96 -0.81 9.16 -4.76
C PRO A 96 0.59 9.44 -5.31
N PHE A 97 1.63 9.26 -4.48
CA PHE A 97 3.03 9.45 -4.89
C PHE A 97 3.53 8.41 -5.89
N LEU A 98 2.78 7.31 -6.04
CA LEU A 98 3.03 6.22 -6.98
C LEU A 98 1.89 6.06 -8.00
N LYS A 99 1.16 7.15 -8.29
CA LYS A 99 0.03 7.15 -9.23
C LYS A 99 -1.01 6.08 -8.86
N PHE A 100 -1.32 5.96 -7.56
CA PHE A 100 -2.24 4.98 -6.98
C PHE A 100 -1.86 3.50 -7.20
N ASN A 101 -0.61 3.22 -7.61
CA ASN A 101 -0.07 1.88 -7.77
C ASN A 101 0.95 1.60 -6.66
N GLY A 102 0.47 1.52 -5.43
CA GLY A 102 1.27 1.27 -4.24
C GLY A 102 1.57 -0.22 -4.00
N GLY A 103 1.98 -0.55 -2.78
CA GLY A 103 2.38 -1.91 -2.41
C GLY A 103 1.21 -2.79 -1.94
N LYS A 104 1.52 -3.99 -1.42
CA LYS A 104 0.51 -4.95 -0.94
C LYS A 104 -0.03 -4.65 0.47
N GLY A 105 0.55 -3.70 1.21
CA GLY A 105 0.07 -3.30 2.53
C GLY A 105 0.51 -4.17 3.71
N VAL A 106 1.05 -5.37 3.48
CA VAL A 106 1.42 -6.33 4.55
C VAL A 106 2.28 -5.69 5.65
N ALA A 107 3.40 -5.07 5.30
CA ALA A 107 4.31 -4.45 6.26
C ALA A 107 3.63 -3.32 7.05
N THR A 108 2.82 -2.49 6.37
CA THR A 108 2.08 -1.39 7.01
C THR A 108 0.99 -1.90 7.95
N THR A 109 0.30 -2.98 7.60
CA THR A 109 -0.64 -3.66 8.50
C THR A 109 0.07 -4.22 9.72
N VAL A 110 1.26 -4.82 9.59
CA VAL A 110 2.06 -5.26 10.74
C VAL A 110 2.38 -4.08 11.66
N GLY A 111 2.78 -2.93 11.10
CA GLY A 111 3.03 -1.72 11.89
C GLY A 111 1.80 -1.20 12.64
N VAL A 112 0.65 -1.17 11.97
CA VAL A 112 -0.64 -0.83 12.57
C VAL A 112 -0.99 -1.78 13.73
N LEU A 113 -0.88 -3.09 13.51
CA LEU A 113 -1.24 -4.08 14.51
C LEU A 113 -0.24 -4.10 15.68
N LEU A 114 1.04 -3.82 15.44
CA LEU A 114 2.02 -3.62 16.51
C LEU A 114 1.63 -2.46 17.44
N PHE A 115 0.93 -1.44 16.94
CA PHE A 115 0.44 -0.34 17.76
C PHE A 115 -0.84 -0.71 18.51
N LEU A 116 -1.83 -1.24 17.81
CA LEU A 116 -3.16 -1.52 18.36
C LEU A 116 -3.18 -2.76 19.25
N GLU A 117 -2.57 -3.84 18.78
CA GLU A 117 -2.62 -5.17 19.39
C GLU A 117 -1.22 -5.82 19.38
N PRO A 118 -0.25 -5.26 20.13
CA PRO A 118 1.14 -5.72 20.10
C PRO A 118 1.29 -7.19 20.48
N ARG A 119 0.51 -7.67 21.47
CA ARG A 119 0.59 -9.06 21.95
C ARG A 119 0.17 -10.06 20.87
N ILE A 120 -0.97 -9.80 20.23
CA ILE A 120 -1.49 -10.65 19.15
C ILE A 120 -0.49 -10.65 17.99
N THR A 121 -0.01 -9.46 17.62
CA THR A 121 0.95 -9.33 16.51
C THR A 121 2.23 -10.10 16.77
N LEU A 122 2.81 -10.01 17.97
CA LEU A 122 4.05 -10.72 18.31
C LEU A 122 3.88 -12.24 18.33
N VAL A 123 2.69 -12.76 18.66
CA VAL A 123 2.40 -14.20 18.61
C VAL A 123 2.15 -14.67 17.18
N CYS A 124 1.39 -13.91 16.39
CA CYS A 124 1.01 -14.29 15.03
C CYS A 124 2.14 -14.07 14.01
N LEU A 125 3.03 -13.09 14.22
CA LEU A 125 4.06 -12.72 13.26
C LEU A 125 5.04 -13.88 12.97
N PRO A 126 5.57 -14.65 13.95
CA PRO A 126 6.39 -15.83 13.67
C PRO A 126 5.68 -16.90 12.85
N LEU A 127 4.38 -17.13 13.11
CA LEU A 127 3.56 -18.06 12.34
C LEU A 127 3.42 -17.58 10.89
N TYR A 128 3.16 -16.28 10.70
CA TYR A 128 3.14 -15.67 9.38
C TYR A 128 4.50 -15.77 8.66
N LEU A 129 5.62 -15.57 9.35
CA LEU A 129 6.93 -15.71 8.75
C LEU A 129 7.23 -17.16 8.33
N LYS A 130 6.78 -18.14 9.12
CA LYS A 130 6.98 -19.57 8.85
C LYS A 130 6.12 -20.09 7.70
N PHE A 131 4.86 -19.67 7.59
CA PHE A 131 3.89 -20.24 6.66
C PHE A 131 3.39 -19.26 5.59
N GLY A 132 3.41 -17.96 5.86
CA GLY A 132 2.80 -16.91 5.05
C GLY A 132 3.70 -16.29 3.98
N ILE A 133 5.03 -16.37 4.10
CA ILE A 133 5.97 -15.74 3.15
C ILE A 133 5.84 -16.33 1.73
N GLY A 134 5.37 -17.57 1.58
CA GLY A 134 5.09 -18.21 0.29
C GLY A 134 3.61 -18.14 -0.15
N CYS A 135 2.71 -17.76 0.75
CA CYS A 135 1.28 -17.63 0.49
C CYS A 135 0.92 -16.16 0.33
N ASP A 136 1.15 -15.62 -0.87
CA ASP A 136 0.70 -14.27 -1.29
C ASP A 136 -0.83 -14.05 -1.17
N GLN A 137 -1.58 -15.07 -0.74
CA GLN A 137 -3.03 -15.07 -0.58
C GLN A 137 -3.59 -14.13 0.49
N LEU A 138 -2.75 -13.58 1.40
CA LEU A 138 -3.27 -12.75 2.49
C LEU A 138 -3.93 -11.44 2.01
N PHE A 139 -3.74 -11.03 0.75
CA PHE A 139 -4.41 -9.86 0.19
C PHE A 139 -4.91 -10.09 -1.24
N LEU A 140 -5.84 -11.03 -1.37
CA LEU A 140 -6.84 -11.03 -2.43
C LEU A 140 -7.63 -9.73 -2.49
N PHE A 141 -7.71 -8.93 -1.41
CA PHE A 141 -8.51 -7.71 -1.40
C PHE A 141 -7.99 -6.62 -2.35
N LYS A 142 -6.68 -6.30 -2.33
CA LYS A 142 -6.13 -5.30 -3.27
C LYS A 142 -6.26 -5.80 -4.71
N GLU A 143 -5.87 -7.05 -4.96
CA GLU A 143 -5.96 -7.66 -6.29
C GLU A 143 -7.41 -7.76 -6.78
N SER A 144 -8.36 -8.09 -5.90
CA SER A 144 -9.79 -8.16 -6.21
C SER A 144 -10.42 -6.79 -6.43
N VAL A 145 -10.00 -5.76 -5.68
CA VAL A 145 -10.47 -4.38 -5.88
C VAL A 145 -9.91 -3.84 -7.19
N ASP A 146 -8.63 -4.06 -7.47
CA ASP A 146 -8.02 -3.65 -8.73
C ASP A 146 -8.65 -4.38 -9.93
N ASP A 147 -8.93 -5.69 -9.81
CA ASP A 147 -9.64 -6.47 -10.83
C ASP A 147 -11.09 -5.98 -11.03
N PHE A 148 -11.82 -5.71 -9.94
CA PHE A 148 -13.17 -5.15 -10.01
C PHE A 148 -13.17 -3.78 -10.70
N ILE A 149 -12.27 -2.87 -10.33
CA ILE A 149 -12.12 -1.56 -10.97
C ILE A 149 -11.77 -1.73 -12.45
N GLY A 150 -10.83 -2.62 -12.78
CA GLY A 150 -10.46 -2.93 -14.15
C GLY A 150 -11.64 -3.40 -14.99
N ARG A 151 -12.47 -4.30 -14.45
CA ARG A 151 -13.70 -4.77 -15.10
C ARG A 151 -14.74 -3.67 -15.27
N ALA A 152 -14.93 -2.82 -14.26
CA ALA A 152 -15.88 -1.70 -14.33
C ALA A 152 -15.49 -0.68 -15.41
N ILE A 153 -14.20 -0.36 -15.53
CA ILE A 153 -13.68 0.54 -16.57
C ILE A 153 -13.81 -0.11 -17.96
N ALA A 154 -13.51 -1.41 -18.08
CA ALA A 154 -13.64 -2.13 -19.34
C ALA A 154 -15.10 -2.19 -19.83
N ALA A 155 -16.06 -2.39 -18.91
CA ALA A 155 -17.48 -2.37 -19.23
C ALA A 155 -17.93 -1.02 -19.82
N ASP A 156 -17.51 0.10 -19.22
CA ASP A 156 -17.82 1.45 -19.70
C ASP A 156 -17.19 1.76 -21.09
N SER A 157 -16.05 1.14 -21.41
CA SER A 157 -15.39 1.34 -22.71
C SER A 157 -16.09 0.64 -23.88
N HIS A 158 -16.89 -0.41 -23.61
CA HIS A 158 -17.64 -1.14 -24.64
C HIS A 158 -18.96 -0.45 -25.04
N ASP A 159 -19.50 0.44 -24.20
CA ASP A 159 -20.75 1.16 -24.45
C ASP A 159 -20.57 2.50 -25.19
N ARG A 160 -19.34 2.88 -25.56
CA ARG A 160 -19.14 4.07 -26.42
C ARG A 160 -19.57 3.75 -27.86
N PRO A 161 -20.56 4.45 -28.43
CA PRO A 161 -20.87 4.30 -29.85
C PRO A 161 -19.63 4.70 -30.65
N ARG A 162 -19.19 3.83 -31.56
CA ARG A 162 -18.15 4.16 -32.54
C ARG A 162 -18.64 5.38 -33.32
N SER A 163 -18.05 6.54 -33.09
CA SER A 163 -18.31 7.71 -33.91
C SER A 163 -17.85 7.40 -35.33
N SER A 164 -18.81 7.22 -36.23
CA SER A 164 -18.59 7.12 -37.66
C SER A 164 -18.00 8.44 -38.16
N SER A 165 -16.69 8.48 -38.33
CA SER A 165 -15.99 9.54 -39.08
C SER A 165 -15.21 8.94 -40.23
N ASP A 166 -15.90 8.21 -41.10
CA ASP A 166 -15.44 7.92 -42.47
C ASP A 166 -16.53 8.46 -43.40
N GLY A 167 -16.46 9.74 -43.70
CA GLY A 167 -17.45 10.42 -44.52
C GLY A 167 -16.90 11.72 -45.09
N VAL A 168 -16.79 11.76 -46.41
CA VAL A 168 -16.50 12.91 -47.28
C VAL A 168 -15.01 13.19 -47.54
N ALA A 169 -14.41 12.31 -48.36
CA ALA A 169 -13.55 12.76 -49.44
C ALA A 169 -14.37 12.72 -50.74
N SER A 170 -14.71 13.89 -51.25
CA SER A 170 -15.25 14.14 -52.59
C SER A 170 -14.62 15.40 -53.13
#